data_AF-A0A286DI24-F1
#
_entry.id   AF-A0A286DI24-F1
#
_cell.length_a   1.000
_cell.length_b   1.000
_cell.length_c   1.000
_cell.angle_alpha   90.00
_cell.angle_beta   90.00
_cell.angle_gamma   90.00
#
_symmetry.space_group_name_H-M   'P 1'
#
loop_
_entity.id
_entity.type
_entity.pdbx_description
1 polymer ?
#
loop_
_entity_poly.entity_id
_entity_poly.type
_entity_poly.pdbx_seq_one_letter_code
_entity_poly.pdbx_strand_id
1 'polypeptide(L)'
;MKAVESERPDHRPSEADGGELGIGALARASGLPVSALRFYDGAGVLVPAVVDPRTGYRRYDPGQLDEARLVAALRRVGMPLADIRLALAGRAGGDPTLPARLLAAHVRRLEHGVAEARRELSRLRTGVRPHGRREDRPREHAMHDERRHDGQGHEGRRHEVVLALPGAELAGALDAVRFAVGGDPELPSLGGVLFDVDDEGGRLRLVATDRYRLALAGVALSEPGAGARALVAAPVVDAMRALLTDASPARLTLRDGEASLDVGARRVAGPTVDHEYPDYRRLVDLPAGRRVTVDTAALRAEVAAAPAREERSAPDGGACAVSVLTVTDDAPARLTASPEAAGGGPRVAVNRDFLTEALAALGATHAEIEIGGPTAPLSLRPRDAASDRLSLLMPVRLDDMDMG
;
A
#
# COMPACT_ATOMS: atom_id res chain seq x y z
N MET A 1 29.50 15.67 49.59
CA MET A 1 29.90 15.19 48.25
C MET A 1 29.75 13.68 48.25
N LYS A 2 29.14 13.14 47.19
CA LYS A 2 28.72 11.76 46.89
C LYS A 2 27.40 11.26 47.47
N ALA A 3 26.45 11.16 46.52
CA ALA A 3 25.19 10.47 46.56
C ALA A 3 25.39 8.96 46.73
N VAL A 4 24.49 8.32 47.48
CA VAL A 4 24.30 6.87 47.48
C VAL A 4 23.14 6.59 46.54
N GLU A 5 23.49 5.89 45.47
CA GLU A 5 22.66 5.53 44.34
C GLU A 5 21.59 4.51 44.76
N SER A 6 20.37 4.72 44.29
CA SER A 6 19.23 3.84 44.52
C SER A 6 19.45 2.48 43.83
N GLU A 7 19.63 1.42 44.60
CA GLU A 7 19.48 0.05 44.13
C GLU A 7 18.04 -0.16 43.62
N ARG A 8 17.89 -0.28 42.30
CA ARG A 8 16.70 -0.88 41.69
C ARG A 8 16.82 -2.39 41.90
N PRO A 9 15.81 -3.07 42.47
CA PRO A 9 15.87 -4.53 42.58
C PRO A 9 15.76 -5.14 41.18
N ASP A 10 16.83 -5.84 40.77
CA ASP A 10 16.89 -6.74 39.62
C ASP A 10 15.91 -7.90 39.87
N HIS A 11 14.66 -7.74 39.44
CA HIS A 11 13.69 -8.82 39.48
C HIS A 11 13.94 -9.75 38.29
N ARG A 12 14.93 -10.65 38.44
CA ARG A 12 14.99 -11.85 37.60
C ARG A 12 13.81 -12.75 37.95
N PRO A 13 12.93 -13.13 37.01
CA PRO A 13 11.96 -14.17 37.28
C PRO A 13 12.66 -15.53 37.24
N SER A 14 12.33 -16.33 38.26
CA SER A 14 12.73 -17.72 38.47
C SER A 14 12.37 -18.62 37.27
N GLU A 15 13.33 -19.43 36.83
CA GLU A 15 13.14 -20.54 35.88
C GLU A 15 12.40 -21.70 36.56
N ALA A 16 11.08 -21.76 36.37
CA ALA A 16 10.29 -22.99 36.37
C ALA A 16 8.90 -22.72 35.73
N ASP A 17 8.51 -23.56 34.78
CA ASP A 17 7.19 -23.68 34.13
C ASP A 17 6.83 -22.73 32.97
N GLY A 18 6.08 -23.24 31.98
CA GLY A 18 5.86 -22.72 30.61
C GLY A 18 5.89 -21.20 30.40
N GLY A 19 6.93 -20.71 29.71
CA GLY A 19 7.18 -19.27 29.52
C GLY A 19 6.12 -18.55 28.68
N GLU A 20 5.33 -17.68 29.33
CA GLU A 20 4.40 -16.77 28.65
C GLU A 20 5.10 -15.88 27.61
N LEU A 21 4.55 -15.82 26.41
CA LEU A 21 5.02 -15.00 25.30
C LEU A 21 4.47 -13.58 25.41
N GLY A 22 5.35 -12.57 25.40
CA GLY A 22 4.94 -11.18 25.24
C GLY A 22 4.31 -10.94 23.85
N ILE A 23 3.45 -9.92 23.72
CA ILE A 23 2.76 -9.60 22.46
C ILE A 23 3.70 -9.47 21.25
N GLY A 24 4.91 -8.93 21.43
CA GLY A 24 5.90 -8.85 20.35
C GLY A 24 6.55 -10.19 20.00
N ALA A 25 6.70 -11.10 20.98
CA ALA A 25 7.19 -12.45 20.73
C ALA A 25 6.14 -13.29 20.01
N LEU A 26 4.88 -13.20 20.44
CA LEU A 26 3.77 -13.88 19.77
C LEU A 26 3.56 -13.33 18.34
N ALA A 27 3.65 -12.01 18.14
CA ALA A 27 3.54 -11.40 16.82
C ALA A 27 4.56 -11.99 15.83
N ARG A 28 5.84 -12.03 16.24
CA ARG A 28 6.91 -12.63 15.43
C ARG A 28 6.70 -14.11 15.15
N ALA A 29 6.29 -14.89 16.16
CA ALA A 29 6.15 -16.34 16.04
C ALA A 29 4.89 -16.78 15.26
N SER A 30 3.82 -15.96 15.29
CA SER A 30 2.54 -16.24 14.62
C SER A 30 2.40 -15.61 13.24
N GLY A 31 3.18 -14.57 12.93
CA GLY A 31 3.05 -13.78 11.70
C GLY A 31 1.91 -12.74 11.77
N LEU A 32 1.25 -12.58 12.91
CA LEU A 32 0.26 -11.52 13.12
C LEU A 32 0.94 -10.23 13.60
N PRO A 33 0.64 -9.05 13.03
CA PRO A 33 1.17 -7.80 13.55
C PRO A 33 0.61 -7.51 14.95
N VAL A 34 1.36 -6.75 15.75
CA VAL A 34 0.96 -6.37 17.13
C VAL A 34 -0.39 -5.66 17.16
N SER A 35 -0.70 -4.85 16.14
CA SER A 35 -2.01 -4.21 15.98
C SER A 35 -3.13 -5.23 15.78
N ALA A 36 -2.92 -6.26 14.98
CA ALA A 36 -3.90 -7.33 14.78
C ALA A 36 -4.10 -8.14 16.07
N LEU A 37 -3.05 -8.44 16.82
CA LEU A 37 -3.18 -9.10 18.12
C LEU A 37 -4.03 -8.27 19.11
N ARG A 38 -3.84 -6.96 19.15
CA ARG A 38 -4.69 -6.05 19.96
C ARG A 38 -6.13 -6.01 19.48
N PHE A 39 -6.34 -6.05 18.17
CA PHE A 39 -7.67 -6.11 17.56
C PHE A 39 -8.37 -7.43 17.90
N TYR A 40 -7.69 -8.57 17.77
CA TYR A 40 -8.25 -9.89 18.05
C TYR A 40 -8.55 -10.11 19.54
N ASP A 41 -7.76 -9.52 20.43
CA ASP A 41 -8.10 -9.40 21.84
C ASP A 41 -9.44 -8.68 22.03
N GLY A 42 -9.57 -7.46 21.49
CA GLY A 42 -10.81 -6.68 21.56
C GLY A 42 -12.03 -7.34 20.89
N ALA A 43 -11.80 -8.15 19.85
CA ALA A 43 -12.84 -8.89 19.14
C ALA A 43 -13.17 -10.25 19.78
N GLY A 44 -12.47 -10.64 20.86
CA GLY A 44 -12.64 -11.93 21.54
C GLY A 44 -12.24 -13.14 20.71
N VAL A 45 -11.32 -12.96 19.76
CA VAL A 45 -10.84 -13.99 18.81
C VAL A 45 -9.58 -14.65 19.35
N LEU A 46 -8.64 -13.86 19.88
CA LEU A 46 -7.40 -14.34 20.46
C LEU A 46 -7.12 -13.51 21.72
N VAL A 47 -7.67 -13.97 22.84
CA VAL A 47 -7.62 -13.25 24.12
C VAL A 47 -6.29 -13.56 24.83
N PRO A 48 -5.52 -12.57 25.30
CA PRO A 48 -4.30 -12.79 26.05
C PRO A 48 -4.56 -13.63 27.30
N ALA A 49 -3.65 -14.57 27.62
CA ALA A 49 -3.70 -15.33 28.86
C ALA A 49 -3.65 -14.41 30.10
N VAL A 50 -2.81 -13.37 30.04
CA VAL A 50 -2.68 -12.37 31.11
C VAL A 50 -2.55 -10.98 30.50
N VAL A 51 -3.30 -10.03 31.07
CA VAL A 51 -3.09 -8.60 30.85
C VAL A 51 -2.60 -7.98 32.16
N ASP A 52 -1.40 -7.42 32.16
CA ASP A 52 -0.83 -6.76 33.33
C ASP A 52 -1.74 -5.60 33.75
N PRO A 53 -2.31 -5.60 34.97
CA PRO A 53 -3.27 -4.60 35.41
C PRO A 53 -2.66 -3.22 35.65
N ARG A 54 -1.34 -3.12 35.79
CA ARG A 54 -0.60 -1.85 35.97
C ARG A 54 -0.14 -1.25 34.66
N THR A 55 0.32 -2.08 33.73
CA THR A 55 0.95 -1.61 32.47
C THR A 55 0.10 -1.83 31.22
N GLY A 56 -0.96 -2.63 31.32
CA GLY A 56 -1.77 -3.06 30.18
C GLY A 56 -1.02 -4.01 29.23
N TYR A 57 0.13 -4.53 29.65
CA TYR A 57 0.96 -5.39 28.81
C TYR A 57 0.32 -6.77 28.66
N ARG A 58 0.24 -7.24 27.41
CA ARG A 58 -0.41 -8.50 27.05
C ARG A 58 0.60 -9.64 26.98
N ARG A 59 0.30 -10.73 27.66
CA ARG A 59 1.06 -11.97 27.68
C ARG A 59 0.16 -13.12 27.23
N TYR A 60 0.73 -14.03 26.46
CA TYR A 60 0.04 -15.15 25.84
C TYR A 60 0.69 -16.46 26.26
N ASP A 61 -0.10 -17.49 26.42
CA ASP A 61 0.41 -18.83 26.69
C ASP A 61 1.06 -19.42 25.41
N PRO A 62 2.15 -20.20 25.50
CA PRO A 62 2.75 -20.89 24.35
C PRO A 62 1.75 -21.70 23.52
N GLY A 63 0.73 -22.28 24.13
CA GLY A 63 -0.36 -23.01 23.45
C GLY A 63 -1.21 -22.13 22.53
N GLN A 64 -1.26 -20.81 22.77
CA GLN A 64 -1.99 -19.86 21.91
C GLN A 64 -1.26 -19.55 20.60
N LEU A 65 0.00 -20.00 20.45
CA LEU A 65 0.76 -19.81 19.23
C LEU A 65 0.12 -20.52 18.03
N ASP A 66 -0.39 -21.74 18.22
CA ASP A 66 -1.02 -22.51 17.15
C ASP A 66 -2.36 -21.91 16.73
N GLU A 67 -3.11 -21.34 17.67
CA GLU A 67 -4.33 -20.57 17.39
C GLU A 67 -3.99 -19.31 16.60
N ALA A 68 -2.97 -18.56 17.02
CA ALA A 68 -2.52 -17.35 16.34
C ALA A 68 -2.04 -17.65 14.91
N ARG A 69 -1.33 -18.76 14.68
CA ARG A 69 -0.92 -19.23 13.34
C ARG A 69 -2.12 -19.63 12.48
N LEU A 70 -3.13 -20.26 13.06
CA LEU A 70 -4.36 -20.60 12.36
C LEU A 70 -5.12 -19.33 11.96
N VAL A 71 -5.26 -18.35 12.85
CA VAL A 71 -5.84 -17.04 12.54
C VAL A 71 -5.08 -16.37 11.39
N ALA A 72 -3.74 -16.37 11.44
CA ALA A 72 -2.92 -15.82 10.36
C ALA A 72 -3.17 -16.55 9.03
N ALA A 73 -3.25 -17.89 9.03
CA ALA A 73 -3.53 -18.67 7.83
C ALA A 73 -4.93 -18.41 7.25
N LEU A 74 -5.96 -18.31 8.10
CA LEU A 74 -7.33 -18.01 7.67
C LEU A 74 -7.48 -16.57 7.17
N ARG A 75 -6.78 -15.61 7.78
CA ARG A 75 -6.71 -14.22 7.31
C ARG A 75 -6.08 -14.13 5.93
N ARG A 76 -4.99 -14.86 5.68
CA ARG A 76 -4.30 -14.88 4.37
C ARG A 76 -5.21 -15.32 3.22
N VAL A 77 -6.21 -16.17 3.49
CA VAL A 77 -7.18 -16.62 2.47
C VAL A 77 -8.44 -15.74 2.43
N GLY A 78 -8.43 -14.58 3.08
CA GLY A 78 -9.55 -13.63 3.10
C GLY A 78 -10.78 -14.14 3.83
N MET A 79 -10.62 -15.02 4.83
CA MET A 79 -11.75 -15.53 5.59
C MET A 79 -12.39 -14.42 6.45
N PRO A 80 -13.73 -14.26 6.43
CA PRO A 80 -14.40 -13.26 7.27
C PRO A 80 -14.16 -13.51 8.77
N LEU A 81 -14.08 -12.43 9.55
CA LEU A 81 -13.83 -12.49 11.00
C LEU A 81 -14.82 -13.40 11.75
N ALA A 82 -16.09 -13.40 11.34
CA ALA A 82 -17.12 -14.26 11.92
C ALA A 82 -16.82 -15.76 11.71
N ASP A 83 -16.29 -16.13 10.53
CA ASP A 83 -15.90 -17.51 10.21
C ASP A 83 -14.61 -17.90 10.93
N ILE A 84 -13.66 -16.96 11.09
CA ILE A 84 -12.45 -17.18 11.90
C ILE A 84 -12.82 -17.50 13.35
N ARG A 85 -13.75 -16.73 13.94
CA ARG A 85 -14.28 -17.00 15.30
C ARG A 85 -14.89 -18.39 15.41
N LEU A 86 -15.71 -18.79 14.43
CA LEU A 86 -16.36 -20.08 14.43
C LEU A 86 -15.35 -21.23 14.29
N ALA A 87 -14.31 -21.04 13.48
CA ALA A 87 -13.23 -22.02 13.31
C ALA A 87 -12.44 -22.23 14.61
N LEU A 88 -12.11 -21.17 15.33
CA LEU A 88 -11.42 -21.28 16.62
C LEU A 88 -12.30 -21.92 17.69
N ALA A 89 -13.57 -21.54 17.78
CA ALA A 89 -14.53 -22.14 18.70
C ALA A 89 -14.72 -23.66 18.45
N GLY A 90 -14.74 -24.07 17.17
CA GLY A 90 -14.80 -25.49 16.79
C GLY A 90 -13.58 -26.28 17.28
N ARG A 91 -12.38 -25.68 17.24
CA ARG A 91 -11.11 -26.29 17.68
C ARG A 91 -11.00 -26.41 19.20
N ALA A 92 -11.46 -25.41 19.94
CA ALA A 92 -11.37 -25.36 21.41
C ALA A 92 -12.31 -26.35 22.13
N GLY A 93 -13.27 -26.98 21.43
CA GLY A 93 -14.12 -28.03 22.01
C GLY A 93 -15.43 -28.34 21.30
N GLY A 94 -15.70 -27.74 20.12
CA GLY A 94 -17.02 -27.79 19.48
C GLY A 94 -17.21 -28.80 18.35
N ASP A 95 -16.22 -29.00 17.47
CA ASP A 95 -16.23 -29.96 16.35
C ASP A 95 -14.90 -29.77 15.59
N PRO A 96 -13.96 -30.73 15.61
CA PRO A 96 -12.67 -30.59 14.93
C PRO A 96 -12.78 -30.52 13.40
N THR A 97 -13.92 -30.89 12.82
CA THR A 97 -14.18 -30.82 11.38
C THR A 97 -14.71 -29.45 10.93
N LEU A 98 -15.16 -28.61 11.87
CA LEU A 98 -15.77 -27.32 11.58
C LEU A 98 -14.84 -26.34 10.85
N PRO A 99 -13.55 -26.17 11.23
CA PRO A 99 -12.60 -25.33 10.48
C PRO A 99 -12.45 -25.77 9.02
N ALA A 100 -12.34 -27.09 8.78
CA ALA A 100 -12.22 -27.64 7.43
C ALA A 100 -13.48 -27.41 6.61
N ARG A 101 -14.67 -27.53 7.21
CA ARG A 101 -15.96 -27.25 6.57
C ARG A 101 -16.13 -25.77 6.22
N LEU A 102 -15.72 -24.87 7.11
CA LEU A 102 -15.74 -23.41 6.87
C LEU A 102 -14.78 -23.01 5.77
N LEU A 103 -13.56 -23.57 5.77
CA LEU A 103 -12.59 -23.35 4.70
C LEU A 103 -13.12 -23.84 3.36
N ALA A 104 -13.68 -25.06 3.31
CA ALA A 104 -14.29 -25.59 2.09
C ALA A 104 -15.49 -24.75 1.61
N ALA A 105 -16.30 -24.22 2.54
CA ALA A 105 -17.40 -23.31 2.21
C ALA A 105 -16.88 -21.98 1.66
N HIS A 106 -15.82 -21.43 2.24
CA HIS A 106 -15.19 -20.19 1.79
C HIS A 106 -14.55 -20.34 0.41
N VAL A 107 -13.83 -21.43 0.16
CA VAL A 107 -13.30 -21.77 -1.16
C VAL A 107 -14.42 -21.82 -2.19
N ARG A 108 -15.53 -22.52 -1.90
CA ARG A 108 -16.69 -22.55 -2.81
C ARG A 108 -17.29 -21.17 -3.07
N ARG A 109 -17.38 -20.30 -2.06
CA ARG A 109 -17.87 -18.92 -2.23
C ARG A 109 -16.94 -18.10 -3.13
N LEU A 110 -15.63 -18.20 -2.93
CA LEU A 110 -14.64 -17.51 -3.76
C LEU A 110 -14.68 -18.02 -5.20
N GLU A 111 -14.70 -19.34 -5.40
CA GLU A 111 -14.82 -19.97 -6.72
C GLU A 111 -16.10 -19.55 -7.44
N HIS A 112 -17.23 -19.51 -6.71
CA HIS A 112 -18.50 -19.06 -7.25
C HIS A 112 -18.46 -17.59 -7.67
N GLY A 113 -17.94 -16.72 -6.80
CA GLY A 113 -17.79 -15.28 -7.09
C GLY A 113 -16.90 -15.03 -8.30
N VAL A 114 -15.76 -15.73 -8.41
CA VAL A 114 -14.88 -15.63 -9.59
C VAL A 114 -15.58 -16.14 -10.85
N ALA A 115 -16.29 -17.27 -10.78
CA ALA A 115 -17.02 -17.82 -11.91
C ALA A 115 -18.16 -16.90 -12.37
N GLU A 116 -18.87 -16.26 -11.44
CA GLU A 116 -19.92 -15.29 -11.72
C GLU A 116 -19.37 -14.01 -12.34
N ALA A 117 -18.30 -13.44 -11.76
CA ALA A 117 -17.61 -12.28 -12.33
C ALA A 117 -17.10 -12.56 -13.75
N ARG A 118 -16.56 -13.76 -14.01
CA ARG A 118 -16.14 -14.19 -15.37
C ARG A 118 -17.32 -14.30 -16.33
N ARG A 119 -18.47 -14.85 -15.89
CA ARG A 119 -19.69 -14.92 -16.71
C ARG A 119 -20.20 -13.53 -17.06
N GLU A 120 -20.22 -12.62 -16.10
CA GLU A 120 -20.70 -11.26 -16.30
C GLU A 120 -19.75 -10.45 -17.21
N LEU A 121 -18.44 -10.56 -17.00
CA LEU A 121 -17.45 -9.96 -17.91
C LEU A 121 -17.57 -10.48 -19.35
N SER A 122 -17.86 -11.77 -19.51
CA SER A 122 -18.07 -12.39 -20.83
C SER A 122 -19.35 -11.88 -21.51
N ARG A 123 -20.41 -11.62 -20.74
CA ARG A 123 -21.64 -10.98 -21.23
C ARG A 123 -21.40 -9.53 -21.65
N LEU A 124 -20.72 -8.74 -20.84
CA LEU A 124 -20.38 -7.35 -21.18
C LEU A 124 -19.50 -7.27 -22.43
N ARG A 125 -18.50 -8.15 -22.56
CA ARG A 125 -17.64 -8.23 -23.76
C ARG A 125 -18.40 -8.60 -25.04
N THR A 126 -19.43 -9.43 -24.94
CA THR A 126 -20.27 -9.82 -26.09
C THR A 126 -21.37 -8.80 -26.41
N GLY A 127 -21.66 -7.87 -25.49
CA GLY A 127 -22.63 -6.78 -25.66
C GLY A 127 -22.10 -5.49 -26.31
N VAL A 128 -20.77 -5.33 -26.45
CA VAL A 128 -20.19 -4.14 -27.09
C VAL A 128 -20.29 -4.25 -28.62
N ARG A 129 -21.42 -3.80 -29.19
CA ARG A 129 -21.45 -3.35 -30.59
C ARG A 129 -21.05 -1.87 -30.64
N PRO A 130 -20.19 -1.45 -31.59
CA PRO A 130 -19.85 -0.05 -31.75
C PRO A 130 -21.13 0.73 -32.07
N HIS A 131 -21.52 1.63 -31.17
CA HIS A 131 -22.65 2.52 -31.38
C HIS A 131 -22.29 3.48 -32.51
N GLY A 132 -23.00 3.32 -33.62
CA GLY A 132 -22.97 4.23 -34.76
C GLY A 132 -23.48 5.62 -34.36
N ARG A 133 -22.84 6.62 -34.98
CA ARG A 133 -23.14 8.05 -35.00
C ARG A 133 -24.61 8.38 -34.72
N ARG A 134 -24.84 9.30 -33.79
CA ARG A 134 -26.01 10.19 -33.83
C ARG A 134 -25.54 11.61 -34.02
N GLU A 135 -26.10 12.19 -35.06
CA GLU A 135 -25.81 13.49 -35.66
C GLU A 135 -26.18 14.64 -34.73
N ASP A 136 -25.36 15.69 -34.82
CA ASP A 136 -25.60 17.03 -34.32
C ASP A 136 -27.01 17.53 -34.66
N ARG A 137 -27.69 18.10 -33.66
CA ARG A 137 -28.49 19.31 -33.87
C ARG A 137 -28.37 20.26 -32.68
N PRO A 138 -28.24 21.57 -32.94
CA PRO A 138 -28.17 22.60 -31.91
C PRO A 138 -29.56 22.91 -31.36
N ARG A 139 -29.66 23.25 -30.07
CA ARG A 139 -30.82 23.95 -29.52
C ARG A 139 -30.38 25.15 -28.70
N GLU A 140 -30.71 26.29 -29.26
CA GLU A 140 -30.76 27.62 -28.68
C GLU A 140 -31.87 27.75 -27.61
N HIS A 141 -31.55 28.60 -26.63
CA HIS A 141 -32.41 29.46 -25.80
C HIS A 141 -33.60 28.88 -25.01
N ALA A 142 -33.55 29.05 -23.68
CA ALA A 142 -34.49 29.93 -22.98
C ALA A 142 -34.04 30.22 -21.54
N MET A 143 -33.93 31.51 -21.22
CA MET A 143 -34.09 32.04 -19.86
C MET A 143 -35.46 31.64 -19.31
N HIS A 144 -35.57 31.34 -18.01
CA HIS A 144 -36.61 31.94 -17.16
C HIS A 144 -36.39 31.69 -15.66
N ASP A 145 -36.47 32.83 -14.96
CA ASP A 145 -37.11 33.11 -13.67
C ASP A 145 -36.42 32.70 -12.35
N GLU A 146 -35.89 33.74 -11.71
CA GLU A 146 -35.69 33.89 -10.28
C GLU A 146 -37.02 33.68 -9.54
N ARG A 147 -37.11 32.73 -8.60
CA ARG A 147 -37.96 32.92 -7.40
C ARG A 147 -37.29 32.36 -6.15
N ARG A 148 -37.21 33.28 -5.20
CA ARG A 148 -36.73 33.19 -3.82
C ARG A 148 -37.50 32.11 -3.04
N HIS A 149 -36.77 31.35 -2.23
CA HIS A 149 -37.25 30.83 -0.95
C HIS A 149 -36.08 30.83 0.04
N ASP A 150 -36.21 31.68 1.06
CA ASP A 150 -35.35 31.71 2.23
C ASP A 150 -35.62 30.49 3.12
N GLY A 151 -34.56 29.88 3.62
CA GLY A 151 -34.59 28.76 4.55
C GLY A 151 -33.18 28.30 4.91
N GLN A 152 -32.52 29.02 5.81
CA GLN A 152 -31.16 28.75 6.30
C GLN A 152 -31.03 27.39 7.00
N GLY A 153 -29.97 26.65 6.66
CA GLY A 153 -29.52 25.48 7.42
C GLY A 153 -28.42 24.61 6.78
N HIS A 154 -27.25 25.20 6.46
CA HIS A 154 -25.97 24.51 6.16
C HIS A 154 -25.96 23.51 4.97
N GLU A 155 -25.88 24.03 3.74
CA GLU A 155 -25.45 23.25 2.58
C GLU A 155 -23.93 23.29 2.44
N GLY A 156 -23.26 22.17 2.71
CA GLY A 156 -21.86 21.97 2.34
C GLY A 156 -21.71 22.08 0.82
N ARG A 157 -20.88 23.01 0.35
CA ARG A 157 -20.56 23.15 -1.07
C ARG A 157 -20.00 21.83 -1.59
N ARG A 158 -20.76 21.15 -2.45
CA ARG A 158 -20.29 20.01 -3.25
C ARG A 158 -19.20 20.53 -4.19
N HIS A 159 -17.94 20.22 -3.93
CA HIS A 159 -16.84 20.66 -4.76
C HIS A 159 -16.61 19.63 -5.88
N GLU A 160 -17.12 19.93 -7.07
CA GLU A 160 -16.73 19.25 -8.31
C GLU A 160 -15.49 19.93 -8.88
N VAL A 161 -14.45 19.17 -9.14
CA VAL A 161 -13.21 19.65 -9.76
C VAL A 161 -12.99 18.91 -11.06
N VAL A 162 -12.82 19.69 -12.14
CA VAL A 162 -12.59 19.17 -13.49
C VAL A 162 -11.20 19.60 -13.95
N LEU A 163 -10.36 18.64 -14.29
CA LEU A 163 -8.96 18.84 -14.68
C LEU A 163 -8.73 18.35 -16.11
N ALA A 164 -8.01 19.14 -16.91
CA ALA A 164 -7.56 18.76 -18.25
C ALA A 164 -6.08 18.36 -18.21
N LEU A 165 -5.79 17.15 -18.70
CA LEU A 165 -4.50 16.48 -18.54
C LEU A 165 -4.04 15.86 -19.87
N PRO A 166 -2.74 15.84 -20.19
CA PRO A 166 -2.21 15.01 -21.27
C PRO A 166 -2.42 13.52 -20.92
N GLY A 167 -3.14 12.78 -21.78
CA GLY A 167 -3.49 11.38 -21.47
C GLY A 167 -2.27 10.47 -21.31
N ALA A 168 -1.22 10.69 -22.08
CA ALA A 168 0.03 9.93 -21.98
C ALA A 168 0.77 10.17 -20.65
N GLU A 169 0.78 11.40 -20.15
CA GLU A 169 1.40 11.73 -18.84
C GLU A 169 0.60 11.12 -17.69
N LEU A 170 -0.74 11.21 -17.75
CA LEU A 170 -1.60 10.57 -16.75
C LEU A 170 -1.42 9.04 -16.77
N ALA A 171 -1.34 8.41 -17.94
CA ALA A 171 -1.10 6.97 -18.05
C ALA A 171 0.23 6.57 -17.41
N GLY A 172 1.30 7.30 -17.72
CA GLY A 172 2.62 7.06 -17.14
C GLY A 172 2.66 7.31 -15.63
N ALA A 173 1.90 8.28 -15.13
CA ALA A 173 1.80 8.55 -13.70
C ALA A 173 1.01 7.45 -12.97
N LEU A 174 -0.09 6.95 -13.55
CA LEU A 174 -0.84 5.81 -12.99
C LEU A 174 0.03 4.54 -12.95
N ASP A 175 0.76 4.25 -14.03
CA ASP A 175 1.70 3.12 -14.09
C ASP A 175 2.81 3.25 -13.02
N ALA A 176 3.28 4.48 -12.78
CA ALA A 176 4.33 4.76 -11.81
C ALA A 176 3.90 4.59 -10.35
N VAL A 177 2.59 4.59 -10.03
CA VAL A 177 2.10 4.48 -8.64
C VAL A 177 1.30 3.22 -8.36
N ARG A 178 0.67 2.62 -9.38
CA ARG A 178 -0.31 1.55 -9.20
C ARG A 178 0.23 0.33 -8.44
N PHE A 179 1.51 0.02 -8.60
CA PHE A 179 2.14 -1.10 -7.93
C PHE A 179 2.14 -0.95 -6.40
N ALA A 180 2.21 0.28 -5.87
CA ALA A 180 2.28 0.53 -4.43
C ALA A 180 0.92 0.56 -3.71
N VAL A 181 -0.19 0.27 -4.40
CA VAL A 181 -1.53 0.24 -3.79
C VAL A 181 -1.67 -0.97 -2.86
N GLY A 182 -2.16 -0.73 -1.64
CA GLY A 182 -2.39 -1.78 -0.65
C GLY A 182 -3.54 -2.70 -1.01
N GLY A 183 -3.34 -4.01 -0.80
CA GLY A 183 -4.37 -5.04 -0.97
C GLY A 183 -5.04 -5.49 0.33
N ASP A 184 -4.66 -4.93 1.48
CA ASP A 184 -5.20 -5.35 2.80
C ASP A 184 -6.61 -4.77 3.00
N PRO A 185 -7.67 -5.61 3.03
CA PRO A 185 -9.04 -5.15 3.23
C PRO A 185 -9.27 -4.50 4.60
N GLU A 186 -8.38 -4.71 5.57
CA GLU A 186 -8.43 -4.03 6.88
C GLU A 186 -7.87 -2.60 6.84
N LEU A 187 -7.22 -2.22 5.72
CA LEU A 187 -6.67 -0.87 5.50
C LEU A 187 -7.30 -0.25 4.24
N PRO A 188 -8.62 0.00 4.24
CA PRO A 188 -9.31 0.53 3.08
C PRO A 188 -8.79 1.92 2.66
N SER A 189 -8.23 2.71 3.60
CA SER A 189 -7.53 3.97 3.31
C SER A 189 -6.32 3.82 2.37
N LEU A 190 -5.82 2.60 2.15
CA LEU A 190 -4.70 2.27 1.28
C LEU A 190 -5.12 1.48 0.03
N GLY A 191 -6.42 1.17 -0.11
CA GLY A 191 -6.98 0.36 -1.20
C GLY A 191 -7.16 1.11 -2.53
N GLY A 192 -6.45 2.21 -2.72
CA GLY A 192 -6.59 3.09 -3.88
C GLY A 192 -5.38 4.01 -4.08
N VAL A 193 -5.52 4.89 -5.06
CA VAL A 193 -4.55 5.94 -5.36
C VAL A 193 -5.13 7.28 -4.92
N LEU A 194 -4.40 8.02 -4.11
CA LEU A 194 -4.74 9.40 -3.78
C LEU A 194 -4.45 10.29 -4.98
N PHE A 195 -5.45 11.04 -5.42
CA PHE A 195 -5.34 12.15 -6.36
C PHE A 195 -5.33 13.43 -5.52
N ASP A 196 -4.19 14.13 -5.50
CA ASP A 196 -3.96 15.36 -4.72
C ASP A 196 -3.60 16.49 -5.69
N VAL A 197 -4.52 17.42 -5.90
CA VAL A 197 -4.28 18.67 -6.62
C VAL A 197 -3.76 19.68 -5.61
N ASP A 198 -2.58 20.22 -5.85
CA ASP A 198 -1.98 21.22 -4.97
C ASP A 198 -2.84 22.49 -4.86
N ASP A 199 -2.66 23.24 -3.77
CA ASP A 199 -3.41 24.47 -3.52
C ASP A 199 -3.07 25.58 -4.53
N GLU A 200 -1.88 25.50 -5.16
CA GLU A 200 -1.47 26.35 -6.28
C GLU A 200 -2.19 25.98 -7.59
N GLY A 201 -2.80 24.79 -7.64
CA GLY A 201 -3.59 24.29 -8.76
C GLY A 201 -2.79 23.85 -9.97
N GLY A 202 -1.46 23.95 -9.97
CA GLY A 202 -0.63 23.73 -11.15
C GLY A 202 -0.35 22.25 -11.44
N ARG A 203 -0.59 21.36 -10.46
CA ARG A 203 -0.15 19.96 -10.57
C ARG A 203 -1.11 18.98 -9.89
N LEU A 204 -1.32 17.85 -10.54
CA LEU A 204 -1.93 16.67 -9.94
C LEU A 204 -0.84 15.71 -9.47
N ARG A 205 -0.83 15.37 -8.19
CA ARG A 205 0.00 14.31 -7.62
C ARG A 205 -0.83 13.06 -7.41
N LEU A 206 -0.32 11.95 -7.92
CA LEU A 206 -0.82 10.62 -7.65
C LEU A 206 0.04 9.97 -6.58
N VAL A 207 -0.57 9.39 -5.54
CA VAL A 207 0.16 8.75 -4.44
C VAL A 207 -0.46 7.41 -4.09
N ALA A 208 0.37 6.38 -3.94
CA ALA A 208 -0.03 5.05 -3.51
C ALA A 208 0.95 4.51 -2.46
N THR A 209 0.43 3.79 -1.46
CA THR A 209 1.22 3.15 -0.41
C THR A 209 0.49 1.94 0.17
N ASP A 210 1.26 0.96 0.62
CA ASP A 210 0.81 -0.24 1.33
C ASP A 210 1.41 -0.36 2.74
N ARG A 211 2.01 0.75 3.23
CA ARG A 211 2.84 0.91 4.45
C ARG A 211 4.29 0.43 4.35
N TYR A 212 4.62 -0.41 3.38
CA TYR A 212 5.98 -0.94 3.19
C TYR A 212 6.70 -0.24 2.04
N ARG A 213 5.94 0.42 1.18
CA ARG A 213 6.43 1.25 0.09
C ARG A 213 5.51 2.42 -0.17
N LEU A 214 6.04 3.43 -0.80
CA LEU A 214 5.29 4.57 -1.30
C LEU A 214 5.74 4.90 -2.71
N ALA A 215 4.78 5.19 -3.59
CA ALA A 215 5.04 5.71 -4.92
C ALA A 215 4.29 7.02 -5.14
N LEU A 216 4.96 7.99 -5.75
CA LEU A 216 4.42 9.29 -6.10
C LEU A 216 4.76 9.60 -7.56
N ALA A 217 3.80 10.18 -8.27
CA ALA A 217 4.00 10.72 -9.61
C ALA A 217 3.19 12.01 -9.81
N GLY A 218 3.85 13.06 -10.30
CA GLY A 218 3.22 14.33 -10.67
C GLY A 218 2.84 14.38 -12.16
N VAL A 219 1.73 15.04 -12.45
CA VAL A 219 1.26 15.39 -13.81
C VAL A 219 1.00 16.89 -13.84
N ALA A 220 1.61 17.59 -14.80
CA ALA A 220 1.37 19.02 -14.98
C ALA A 220 -0.06 19.24 -15.50
N LEU A 221 -0.78 20.19 -14.90
CA LEU A 221 -2.10 20.56 -15.39
C LEU A 221 -1.96 21.55 -16.56
N SER A 222 -2.82 21.42 -17.57
CA SER A 222 -2.86 22.40 -18.66
C SER A 222 -3.39 23.76 -18.20
N GLU A 223 -4.27 23.75 -17.19
CA GLU A 223 -4.84 24.93 -16.54
C GLU A 223 -4.88 24.71 -15.03
N PRO A 224 -4.70 25.76 -14.20
CA PRO A 224 -4.77 25.62 -12.75
C PRO A 224 -6.13 25.08 -12.30
N GLY A 225 -6.10 23.97 -11.56
CA GLY A 225 -7.28 23.36 -10.96
C GLY A 225 -7.55 23.91 -9.56
N ALA A 226 -8.80 23.83 -9.08
CA ALA A 226 -9.07 24.02 -7.66
C ALA A 226 -8.43 22.88 -6.85
N GLY A 227 -7.85 23.21 -5.70
CA GLY A 227 -7.29 22.20 -4.78
C GLY A 227 -8.34 21.16 -4.40
N ALA A 228 -8.00 19.88 -4.59
CA ALA A 228 -8.89 18.76 -4.35
C ALA A 228 -8.08 17.52 -3.96
N ARG A 229 -8.64 16.73 -3.05
CA ARG A 229 -8.09 15.43 -2.65
C ARG A 229 -9.16 14.37 -2.75
N ALA A 230 -8.87 13.30 -3.48
CA ALA A 230 -9.77 12.17 -3.64
C ALA A 230 -8.99 10.85 -3.66
N LEU A 231 -9.39 9.89 -2.82
CA LEU A 231 -8.85 8.54 -2.85
C LEU A 231 -9.65 7.72 -3.86
N VAL A 232 -9.07 7.41 -5.01
CA VAL A 232 -9.76 6.67 -6.09
C VAL A 232 -9.49 5.18 -5.93
N ALA A 233 -10.56 4.36 -5.88
CA ALA A 233 -10.44 2.93 -5.66
C ALA A 233 -9.62 2.23 -6.76
N ALA A 234 -8.81 1.23 -6.40
CA ALA A 234 -7.92 0.55 -7.33
C ALA A 234 -8.58 0.04 -8.63
N PRO A 235 -9.80 -0.56 -8.61
CA PRO A 235 -10.46 -0.99 -9.84
C PRO A 235 -10.81 0.17 -10.79
N VAL A 236 -11.09 1.36 -10.24
CA VAL A 236 -11.39 2.56 -11.02
C VAL A 236 -10.10 3.10 -11.65
N VAL A 237 -9.00 3.12 -10.88
CA VAL A 237 -7.66 3.44 -11.38
C VAL A 237 -7.25 2.51 -12.53
N ASP A 238 -7.47 1.21 -12.38
CA ASP A 238 -7.16 0.21 -13.42
C ASP A 238 -8.00 0.46 -14.69
N ALA A 239 -9.28 0.78 -14.54
CA ALA A 239 -10.15 1.12 -15.66
C ALA A 239 -9.76 2.46 -16.33
N MET A 240 -9.39 3.48 -15.55
CA MET A 240 -8.85 4.75 -16.05
C MET A 240 -7.57 4.52 -16.86
N ARG A 241 -6.65 3.71 -16.35
CA ARG A 241 -5.40 3.38 -17.05
C ARG A 241 -5.67 2.62 -18.36
N ALA A 242 -6.62 1.68 -18.36
CA ALA A 242 -7.01 0.94 -19.56
C ALA A 242 -7.68 1.83 -20.63
N LEU A 243 -8.31 2.94 -20.22
CA LEU A 243 -8.91 3.92 -21.12
C LEU A 243 -7.85 4.78 -21.85
N LEU A 244 -6.71 5.03 -21.21
CA LEU A 244 -5.61 5.84 -21.71
C LEU A 244 -4.69 5.04 -22.65
N THR A 245 -5.19 4.79 -23.86
CA THR A 245 -4.50 3.99 -24.88
C THR A 245 -3.63 4.80 -25.84
N ASP A 246 -3.82 6.11 -25.87
CA ASP A 246 -3.25 7.02 -26.85
C ASP A 246 -2.95 8.39 -26.19
N ALA A 247 -2.34 9.30 -26.93
CA ALA A 247 -1.95 10.62 -26.43
C ALA A 247 -3.11 11.64 -26.40
N SER A 248 -4.36 11.21 -26.55
CA SER A 248 -5.50 12.14 -26.51
C SER A 248 -5.58 12.84 -25.15
N PRO A 249 -5.99 14.12 -25.11
CA PRO A 249 -6.28 14.80 -23.86
C PRO A 249 -7.34 14.05 -23.06
N ALA A 250 -7.14 13.99 -21.74
CA ALA A 250 -8.05 13.37 -20.81
C ALA A 250 -8.66 14.44 -19.89
N ARG A 251 -9.95 14.30 -19.59
CA ARG A 251 -10.66 15.14 -18.63
C ARG A 251 -10.99 14.33 -17.40
N LEU A 252 -10.33 14.64 -16.28
CA LEU A 252 -10.57 14.03 -14.98
C LEU A 252 -11.58 14.87 -14.22
N THR A 253 -12.61 14.23 -13.68
CA THR A 253 -13.60 14.87 -12.80
C THR A 253 -13.56 14.19 -11.44
N LEU A 254 -13.33 14.97 -10.39
CA LEU A 254 -13.35 14.53 -8.99
C LEU A 254 -14.56 15.18 -8.31
N ARG A 255 -15.44 14.35 -7.76
CA ARG A 255 -16.60 14.78 -6.96
C ARG A 255 -16.71 13.94 -5.70
N ASP A 256 -17.53 14.39 -4.74
CA ASP A 256 -17.80 13.63 -3.53
C ASP A 256 -18.32 12.22 -3.88
N GLY A 257 -17.59 11.19 -3.46
CA GLY A 257 -17.95 9.79 -3.64
C GLY A 257 -17.68 9.19 -5.03
N GLU A 258 -17.23 9.96 -6.03
CA GLU A 258 -16.98 9.41 -7.38
C GLU A 258 -15.86 10.15 -8.13
N ALA A 259 -15.08 9.40 -8.89
CA ALA A 259 -14.12 9.94 -9.85
C ALA A 259 -14.45 9.41 -11.26
N SER A 260 -14.32 10.27 -12.27
CA SER A 260 -14.50 9.88 -13.66
C SER A 260 -13.44 10.45 -14.59
N LEU A 261 -13.12 9.70 -15.64
CA LEU A 261 -12.16 10.08 -16.67
C LEU A 261 -12.82 9.97 -18.04
N ASP A 262 -12.77 11.05 -18.81
CA ASP A 262 -13.29 11.14 -20.17
C ASP A 262 -12.11 11.29 -21.16
N VAL A 263 -12.11 10.45 -22.21
CA VAL A 263 -11.14 10.50 -23.32
C VAL A 263 -11.91 10.43 -24.64
N GLY A 264 -12.14 11.61 -25.25
CA GLY A 264 -13.01 11.74 -26.41
C GLY A 264 -14.45 11.33 -26.07
N ALA A 265 -14.99 10.32 -26.76
CA ALA A 265 -16.33 9.78 -26.52
C ALA A 265 -16.38 8.63 -25.49
N ARG A 266 -15.22 8.19 -24.97
CA ARG A 266 -15.12 7.09 -24.03
C ARG A 266 -15.03 7.63 -22.60
N ARG A 267 -15.71 6.98 -21.65
CA ARG A 267 -15.75 7.37 -20.24
C ARG A 267 -15.59 6.18 -19.32
N VAL A 268 -14.87 6.38 -18.22
CA VAL A 268 -14.85 5.50 -17.04
C VAL A 268 -15.25 6.32 -15.83
N ALA A 269 -16.08 5.76 -14.96
CA ALA A 269 -16.46 6.37 -13.69
C ALA A 269 -16.55 5.30 -12.60
N GLY A 270 -16.29 5.68 -11.36
CA GLY A 270 -16.43 4.78 -10.23
C GLY A 270 -16.16 5.45 -8.89
N PRO A 271 -16.32 4.70 -7.79
CA PRO A 271 -16.33 5.28 -6.46
C PRO A 271 -14.97 5.81 -6.02
N THR A 272 -14.99 6.87 -5.22
CA THR A 272 -13.89 7.22 -4.32
C THR A 272 -14.07 6.50 -2.98
N VAL A 273 -12.96 6.31 -2.29
CA VAL A 273 -12.93 5.67 -0.97
C VAL A 273 -13.10 6.76 0.09
N ASP A 274 -14.11 6.61 0.94
CA ASP A 274 -14.42 7.53 2.03
C ASP A 274 -13.56 7.26 3.27
N HIS A 275 -12.25 7.45 3.11
CA HIS A 275 -11.27 7.34 4.18
C HIS A 275 -10.17 8.39 4.04
N GLU A 276 -9.69 8.89 5.17
CA GLU A 276 -8.56 9.81 5.20
C GLU A 276 -7.28 9.08 4.79
N TYR A 277 -6.58 9.64 3.80
CA TYR A 277 -5.31 9.12 3.33
C TYR A 277 -4.17 9.62 4.22
N PRO A 278 -3.14 8.79 4.52
CA PRO A 278 -2.02 9.22 5.34
C PRO A 278 -1.31 10.46 4.77
N ASP A 279 -0.84 11.35 5.66
CA ASP A 279 -0.04 12.53 5.28
C ASP A 279 1.34 12.11 4.75
N TYR A 280 1.41 11.87 3.43
CA TYR A 280 2.60 11.40 2.74
C TYR A 280 3.70 12.47 2.63
N ARG A 281 3.37 13.76 2.79
CA ARG A 281 4.31 14.87 2.54
C ARG A 281 5.52 14.79 3.46
N ARG A 282 5.32 14.27 4.68
CA ARG A 282 6.39 14.01 5.67
C ARG A 282 7.40 12.94 5.22
N LEU A 283 7.03 12.08 4.28
CA LEU A 283 7.86 10.98 3.78
C LEU A 283 8.64 11.37 2.52
N VAL A 284 8.31 12.48 1.85
CA VAL A 284 8.97 12.92 0.62
C VAL A 284 10.29 13.66 0.92
N ASP A 285 10.34 14.36 2.06
CA ASP A 285 11.48 15.15 2.53
C ASP A 285 12.34 14.38 3.55
N LEU A 286 12.89 13.23 3.12
CA LEU A 286 13.78 12.44 3.97
C LEU A 286 15.16 13.11 4.13
N PRO A 287 15.86 12.89 5.27
CA PRO A 287 17.22 13.34 5.46
C PRO A 287 18.15 12.86 4.34
N ALA A 288 19.11 13.70 3.94
CA ALA A 288 20.04 13.37 2.87
C ALA A 288 20.85 12.11 3.20
N GLY A 289 20.84 11.15 2.28
CA GLY A 289 21.62 9.92 2.34
C GLY A 289 22.77 9.92 1.33
N ARG A 290 23.43 8.76 1.19
CA ARG A 290 24.41 8.54 0.12
C ARG A 290 23.66 8.32 -1.19
N ARG A 291 23.91 9.18 -2.18
CA ARG A 291 23.29 9.13 -3.51
C ARG A 291 24.21 8.48 -4.53
N VAL A 292 23.65 7.60 -5.35
CA VAL A 292 24.35 6.91 -6.44
C VAL A 292 23.46 6.94 -7.68
N THR A 293 24.03 7.32 -8.83
CA THR A 293 23.34 7.17 -10.13
C THR A 293 23.56 5.76 -10.66
N VAL A 294 22.48 5.11 -11.08
CA VAL A 294 22.49 3.76 -11.62
C VAL A 294 21.78 3.71 -12.98
N ASP A 295 22.22 2.79 -13.84
CA ASP A 295 21.40 2.33 -14.97
C ASP A 295 20.32 1.38 -14.41
N THR A 296 19.05 1.69 -14.68
CA THR A 296 17.92 0.97 -14.09
C THR A 296 17.80 -0.46 -14.60
N ALA A 297 18.15 -0.70 -15.87
CA ALA A 297 18.09 -2.02 -16.48
C ALA A 297 19.22 -2.92 -15.97
N ALA A 298 20.44 -2.37 -15.86
CA ALA A 298 21.60 -3.06 -15.30
C ALA A 298 21.37 -3.43 -13.83
N LEU A 299 20.89 -2.50 -13.00
CA LEU A 299 20.59 -2.78 -11.60
C LEU A 299 19.48 -3.83 -11.46
N ARG A 300 18.43 -3.77 -12.28
CA ARG A 300 17.37 -4.79 -12.25
C ARG A 300 17.89 -6.17 -12.63
N ALA A 301 18.78 -6.26 -13.62
CA ALA A 301 19.42 -7.52 -13.99
C ALA A 301 20.33 -8.05 -12.87
N GLU A 302 21.08 -7.16 -12.20
CA GLU A 302 21.92 -7.51 -11.07
C GLU A 302 21.11 -8.03 -9.88
N VAL A 303 20.02 -7.33 -9.51
CA VAL A 303 19.09 -7.74 -8.46
C VAL A 303 18.46 -9.11 -8.76
N ALA A 304 18.12 -9.38 -10.02
CA ALA A 304 17.56 -10.66 -10.43
C ALA A 304 18.58 -11.81 -10.36
N ALA A 305 19.85 -11.53 -10.68
CA ALA A 305 20.93 -12.53 -10.65
C ALA A 305 21.50 -12.77 -9.25
N ALA A 306 21.41 -11.79 -8.36
CA ALA A 306 21.95 -11.88 -7.02
C ALA A 306 21.20 -12.90 -6.14
N PRO A 307 21.86 -13.57 -5.19
CA PRO A 307 21.19 -14.42 -4.22
C PRO A 307 20.21 -13.61 -3.37
N ALA A 308 18.99 -14.13 -3.17
CA ALA A 308 18.00 -13.56 -2.25
C ALA A 308 18.17 -14.19 -0.86
N ARG A 309 17.96 -13.41 0.20
CA ARG A 309 17.69 -13.95 1.54
C ARG A 309 16.19 -14.12 1.71
N GLU A 310 15.73 -15.23 2.28
CA GLU A 310 14.32 -15.40 2.64
C GLU A 310 14.08 -14.87 4.05
N GLU A 311 13.22 -13.86 4.18
CA GLU A 311 12.89 -13.26 5.48
C GLU A 311 11.39 -13.25 5.72
N ARG A 312 10.95 -13.52 6.95
CA ARG A 312 9.53 -13.46 7.34
C ARG A 312 9.10 -12.02 7.65
N SER A 313 9.19 -11.17 6.64
CA SER A 313 8.94 -9.72 6.76
C SER A 313 8.01 -9.18 5.65
N ALA A 314 7.30 -10.05 4.93
CA ALA A 314 6.35 -9.62 3.91
C ALA A 314 5.14 -8.89 4.54
N PRO A 315 4.43 -8.03 3.80
CA PRO A 315 3.23 -7.31 4.28
C PRO A 315 2.13 -8.20 4.87
N ASP A 316 2.03 -9.44 4.39
CA ASP A 316 1.06 -10.44 4.77
C ASP A 316 1.56 -11.38 5.90
N GLY A 317 2.75 -11.09 6.46
CA GLY A 317 3.43 -11.94 7.44
C GLY A 317 4.09 -13.19 6.83
N GLY A 318 4.15 -13.29 5.50
CA GLY A 318 4.81 -14.34 4.74
C GLY A 318 6.33 -14.17 4.64
N ALA A 319 6.97 -15.16 4.02
CA ALA A 319 8.36 -15.05 3.60
C ALA A 319 8.45 -14.18 2.34
N CYS A 320 9.41 -13.24 2.31
CA CYS A 320 9.76 -12.49 1.12
C CYS A 320 11.25 -12.67 0.79
N ALA A 321 11.56 -12.65 -0.50
CA ALA A 321 12.92 -12.50 -0.98
C ALA A 321 13.44 -11.08 -0.65
N VAL A 322 14.61 -10.99 -0.05
CA VAL A 322 15.26 -9.74 0.35
C VAL A 322 16.55 -9.56 -0.44
N SER A 323 16.72 -8.36 -0.99
CA SER A 323 17.94 -7.90 -1.64
C SER A 323 18.68 -6.95 -0.70
N VAL A 324 19.96 -7.20 -0.49
CA VAL A 324 20.85 -6.29 0.25
C VAL A 324 21.58 -5.42 -0.75
N LEU A 325 21.31 -4.13 -0.71
CA LEU A 325 21.98 -3.12 -1.52
C LEU A 325 23.11 -2.49 -0.72
N THR A 326 24.29 -2.42 -1.32
CA THR A 326 25.49 -1.84 -0.71
C THR A 326 26.06 -0.78 -1.63
N VAL A 327 26.27 0.43 -1.10
CA VAL A 327 27.04 1.47 -1.81
C VAL A 327 28.51 1.23 -1.55
N THR A 328 29.32 1.13 -2.60
CA THR A 328 30.78 1.03 -2.45
C THR A 328 31.38 2.37 -2.08
N ASP A 329 32.45 2.35 -1.26
CA ASP A 329 33.22 3.53 -0.90
C ASP A 329 34.22 3.95 -1.99
N ASP A 330 34.42 3.10 -3.01
CA ASP A 330 35.31 3.37 -4.15
C ASP A 330 34.88 4.60 -4.94
N ALA A 331 35.84 5.21 -5.65
CA ALA A 331 35.58 6.27 -6.61
C ALA A 331 35.65 5.72 -8.06
N PRO A 332 34.57 5.78 -8.86
CA PRO A 332 33.22 6.27 -8.51
C PRO A 332 32.42 5.27 -7.67
N ALA A 333 31.58 5.78 -6.77
CA ALA A 333 30.72 4.97 -5.92
C ALA A 333 29.72 4.18 -6.79
N ARG A 334 29.53 2.90 -6.50
CA ARG A 334 28.61 2.01 -7.20
C ARG A 334 27.62 1.41 -6.22
N LEU A 335 26.40 1.15 -6.70
CA LEU A 335 25.42 0.38 -5.96
C LEU A 335 25.50 -1.06 -6.42
N THR A 336 25.60 -2.00 -5.47
CA THR A 336 25.64 -3.44 -5.78
C THR A 336 24.57 -4.18 -4.97
N ALA A 337 24.01 -5.23 -5.56
CA ALA A 337 23.00 -6.09 -4.94
C ALA A 337 23.60 -7.37 -4.34
N SER A 338 24.82 -7.31 -3.79
CA SER A 338 25.50 -8.48 -3.20
C SER A 338 25.47 -8.46 -1.66
N PRO A 339 25.09 -9.57 -1.00
CA PRO A 339 25.17 -9.69 0.46
C PRO A 339 26.62 -9.74 0.97
N GLU A 340 27.58 -10.03 0.11
CA GLU A 340 29.01 -10.18 0.44
C GLU A 340 29.86 -9.04 -0.16
N ALA A 341 29.24 -7.95 -0.64
CA ALA A 341 29.96 -6.83 -1.20
C ALA A 341 31.04 -6.35 -0.22
N ALA A 342 32.31 -6.56 -0.59
CA ALA A 342 33.45 -6.15 0.21
C ALA A 342 33.56 -4.62 0.15
N GLY A 343 33.04 -3.94 1.17
CA GLY A 343 33.09 -2.49 1.28
C GLY A 343 32.31 -2.00 2.50
N GLY A 344 32.88 -1.04 3.24
CA GLY A 344 32.33 -0.49 4.49
C GLY A 344 31.26 0.59 4.30
N GLY A 345 30.67 0.69 3.11
CA GLY A 345 29.71 1.74 2.78
C GLY A 345 28.28 1.42 3.26
N PRO A 346 27.35 2.40 3.17
CA PRO A 346 26.01 2.25 3.68
C PRO A 346 25.25 1.13 2.96
N ARG A 347 24.56 0.31 3.76
CA ARG A 347 23.80 -0.86 3.30
C ARG A 347 22.34 -0.73 3.69
N VAL A 348 21.48 -1.28 2.86
CA VAL A 348 20.04 -1.39 3.14
C VAL A 348 19.50 -2.69 2.57
N ALA A 349 18.66 -3.36 3.35
CA ALA A 349 17.96 -4.56 2.91
C ALA A 349 16.52 -4.19 2.57
N VAL A 350 16.03 -4.62 1.41
CA VAL A 350 14.67 -4.32 0.94
C VAL A 350 14.03 -5.56 0.33
N ASN A 351 12.70 -5.62 0.35
CA ASN A 351 11.95 -6.64 -0.38
C ASN A 351 12.30 -6.57 -1.89
N ARG A 352 12.72 -7.69 -2.46
CA ARG A 352 13.21 -7.82 -3.84
C ARG A 352 12.13 -7.53 -4.87
N ASP A 353 10.91 -8.01 -4.63
CA ASP A 353 9.78 -7.81 -5.55
C ASP A 353 9.44 -6.33 -5.60
N PHE A 354 9.44 -5.66 -4.43
CA PHE A 354 9.16 -4.23 -4.34
C PHE A 354 10.24 -3.39 -5.03
N LEU A 355 11.51 -3.78 -4.89
CA LEU A 355 12.61 -3.13 -5.59
C LEU A 355 12.49 -3.29 -7.11
N THR A 356 12.13 -4.48 -7.57
CA THR A 356 12.00 -4.77 -8.99
C THR A 356 10.82 -4.02 -9.61
N GLU A 357 9.68 -3.97 -8.92
CA GLU A 357 8.51 -3.18 -9.32
C GLU A 357 8.82 -1.68 -9.35
N ALA A 358 9.49 -1.16 -8.31
CA ALA A 358 9.88 0.25 -8.26
C ALA A 358 10.83 0.63 -9.42
N LEU A 359 11.87 -0.18 -9.68
CA LEU A 359 12.80 0.06 -10.79
C LEU A 359 12.10 0.01 -12.15
N ALA A 360 11.12 -0.87 -12.34
CA ALA A 360 10.33 -0.93 -13.56
C ALA A 360 9.41 0.29 -13.71
N ALA A 361 8.76 0.71 -12.62
CA ALA A 361 7.80 1.81 -12.58
C ALA A 361 8.42 3.20 -12.84
N LEU A 362 9.72 3.38 -12.59
CA LEU A 362 10.42 4.64 -12.87
C LEU A 362 10.34 5.05 -14.35
N GLY A 363 10.38 4.08 -15.27
CA GLY A 363 10.32 4.33 -16.71
C GLY A 363 11.48 5.17 -17.28
N ALA A 364 12.60 5.25 -16.56
CA ALA A 364 13.78 6.03 -16.93
C ALA A 364 15.00 5.12 -17.09
N THR A 365 15.95 5.49 -17.98
CA THR A 365 17.21 4.75 -18.18
C THR A 365 18.14 4.87 -16.98
N HIS A 366 18.15 6.04 -16.35
CA HIS A 366 18.98 6.32 -15.19
C HIS A 366 18.13 6.78 -14.00
N ALA A 367 18.48 6.26 -12.83
CA ALA A 367 17.86 6.65 -11.57
C ALA A 367 18.94 7.08 -10.57
N GLU A 368 18.57 8.02 -9.70
CA GLU A 368 19.29 8.33 -8.49
C GLU A 368 18.70 7.47 -7.36
N ILE A 369 19.56 6.70 -6.72
CA ILE A 369 19.24 5.87 -5.57
C ILE A 369 19.88 6.51 -4.34
N GLU A 370 19.09 6.72 -3.30
CA GLU A 370 19.54 7.35 -2.06
C GLU A 370 19.36 6.37 -0.89
N ILE A 371 20.46 6.11 -0.18
CA ILE A 371 20.52 5.20 0.98
C ILE A 371 20.92 6.02 2.21
N GLY A 372 20.00 6.13 3.17
CA GLY A 372 20.24 6.83 4.45
C GLY A 372 20.80 5.94 5.57
N GLY A 373 20.93 4.64 5.34
CA GLY A 373 21.39 3.64 6.33
C GLY A 373 20.47 2.43 6.41
N PRO A 374 20.71 1.49 7.35
CA PRO A 374 20.02 0.19 7.41
C PRO A 374 18.56 0.30 7.84
N THR A 375 18.18 1.39 8.53
CA THR A 375 16.81 1.63 9.01
C THR A 375 16.10 2.78 8.30
N ALA A 376 16.81 3.48 7.42
CA ALA A 376 16.24 4.55 6.61
C ALA A 376 15.56 3.98 5.35
N PRO A 377 14.45 4.58 4.87
CA PRO A 377 13.86 4.21 3.60
C PRO A 377 14.84 4.36 2.44
N LEU A 378 14.81 3.40 1.51
CA LEU A 378 15.49 3.49 0.23
C LEU A 378 14.68 4.39 -0.70
N SER A 379 15.31 5.43 -1.24
CA SER A 379 14.68 6.38 -2.17
C SER A 379 15.17 6.13 -3.60
N LEU A 380 14.24 6.13 -4.55
CA LEU A 380 14.52 6.02 -5.98
C LEU A 380 13.83 7.17 -6.71
N ARG A 381 14.62 7.96 -7.44
CA ARG A 381 14.15 9.06 -8.28
C ARG A 381 14.71 8.92 -9.70
N PRO A 382 13.94 9.13 -10.76
CA PRO A 382 14.51 9.22 -12.10
C PRO A 382 15.43 10.46 -12.18
N ARG A 383 16.50 10.37 -12.98
CA ARG A 383 17.42 11.50 -13.18
C ARG A 383 16.92 12.54 -14.20
N ASP A 384 15.74 12.34 -14.75
CA ASP A 384 15.08 13.28 -15.65
C ASP A 384 14.51 14.45 -14.85
N ALA A 385 15.00 15.67 -15.12
CA ALA A 385 14.59 16.89 -14.43
C ALA A 385 13.09 17.22 -14.60
N ALA A 386 12.42 16.66 -15.62
CA ALA A 386 10.99 16.85 -15.82
C ALA A 386 10.11 15.90 -14.98
N SER A 387 10.69 14.80 -14.47
CA SER A 387 9.92 13.74 -13.84
C SER A 387 9.79 13.93 -12.33
N ASP A 388 8.60 14.31 -11.89
CA ASP A 388 8.21 14.36 -10.47
C ASP A 388 7.76 12.98 -10.00
N ARG A 389 8.68 12.02 -10.02
CA ARG A 389 8.44 10.64 -9.58
C ARG A 389 9.35 10.29 -8.42
N LEU A 390 8.79 9.59 -7.45
CA LEU A 390 9.51 9.08 -6.29
C LEU A 390 8.97 7.70 -5.93
N SER A 391 9.88 6.75 -5.69
CA SER A 391 9.56 5.50 -5.00
C SER A 391 10.36 5.41 -3.71
N LEU A 392 9.69 5.06 -2.62
CA LEU A 392 10.27 4.80 -1.31
C LEU A 392 10.01 3.36 -0.92
N LEU A 393 11.05 2.64 -0.49
CA LEU A 393 10.94 1.29 0.02
C LEU A 393 11.40 1.26 1.47
N MET A 394 10.54 0.74 2.36
CA MET A 394 10.90 0.55 3.76
C MET A 394 11.92 -0.59 3.88
N PRO A 395 12.94 -0.41 4.73
CA PRO A 395 13.96 -1.44 4.92
C PRO A 395 13.41 -2.64 5.67
N VAL A 396 13.91 -3.81 5.31
CA VAL A 396 13.74 -5.05 6.06
C VAL A 396 14.86 -5.13 7.08
N ARG A 397 14.53 -5.37 8.35
CA ARG A 397 15.54 -5.57 9.40
C ARG A 397 16.18 -6.94 9.21
N LEU A 398 17.51 -6.97 9.22
CA LEU A 398 18.31 -8.19 9.22
C LEU A 398 19.11 -8.20 10.51
N ASP A 399 19.06 -9.32 11.25
CA ASP A 399 19.70 -9.44 12.57
C ASP A 399 21.22 -9.16 12.51
N ASP A 400 21.86 -9.45 11.37
CA ASP A 400 23.30 -9.23 11.17
C ASP A 400 23.68 -7.78 10.82
N MET A 401 22.71 -6.92 10.47
CA MET A 401 22.98 -5.53 10.06
C MET A 401 22.89 -4.51 11.19
N ASP A 402 22.44 -4.91 12.38
CA ASP A 402 22.36 -4.05 13.57
C ASP A 402 23.71 -3.97 14.35
N MET A 403 24.72 -4.71 13.92
CA MET A 403 26.03 -4.84 14.60
C MET A 403 27.16 -3.97 13.98
N GLY A 404 26.81 -3.03 13.10
CA GLY A 404 27.75 -2.19 12.33
C GLY A 404 27.84 -0.75 12.81
#